data_AF-A0A818FUP4-F1
#
_entry.id   AF-A0A818FUP4-F1
#
_cell.length_a   1.000
_cell.length_b   1.000
_cell.length_c   1.000
_cell.angle_alpha   90.00
_cell.angle_beta   90.00
_cell.angle_gamma   90.00
#
_symmetry.space_group_name_H-M   'P 1'
#
loop_
_entity.id
_entity.type
_entity.pdbx_description
1 polymer ?
#
loop_
_entity_poly.entity_id
_entity_poly.type
_entity_poly.pdbx_seq_one_letter_code
_entity_poly.pdbx_strand_id
1 'polypeptide(L)'
;MKRQKSYRERSLPSPPPPIISYHIHITYTLFNPPVVKEALELHKVTREQFRDYLGPDCPGRYDYGYLCMINDHVIENTTLIGGPFVSGEWSIFLPLGYYPVIIPWLLQNRGNLSMLVHPNTGYEYEDHSIWAMWAGEQWPLDMSIFEKETQTNEFGHYPGDSDNPVCLVKGGVCGDDQLSPSALCCYDLACKAAEIIPNGGSNYTIHRCA
;
A
#
# COMPACT_ATOMS: atom_id res chain seq x y z
N MET A 1 8.96 -37.65 -33.00
CA MET A 1 9.19 -37.46 -31.55
C MET A 1 9.09 -35.97 -31.24
N LYS A 2 8.01 -35.54 -30.57
CA LYS A 2 7.86 -34.15 -30.10
C LYS A 2 8.82 -33.96 -28.92
N ARG A 3 9.78 -33.05 -29.03
CA ARG A 3 10.61 -32.62 -27.89
C ARG A 3 9.67 -32.00 -26.85
N GLN A 4 9.49 -32.67 -25.71
CA GLN A 4 8.96 -32.05 -24.50
C GLN A 4 9.85 -30.85 -24.20
N LYS A 5 9.27 -29.64 -24.26
CA LYS A 5 9.89 -28.47 -23.63
C LYS A 5 9.90 -28.79 -22.14
N SER A 6 11.09 -29.06 -21.61
CA SER A 6 11.36 -29.00 -20.17
C SER A 6 10.88 -27.63 -19.71
N TYR A 7 9.73 -27.61 -19.03
CA TYR A 7 9.43 -26.53 -18.10
C TYR A 7 10.57 -26.61 -17.09
N ARG A 8 11.52 -25.67 -17.12
CA ARG A 8 12.34 -25.41 -15.94
C ARG A 8 11.35 -25.15 -14.81
N GLU A 9 11.37 -26.00 -13.79
CA GLU A 9 10.71 -25.73 -12.52
C GLU A 9 11.18 -24.33 -12.09
N ARG A 10 10.26 -23.37 -12.16
CA ARG A 10 10.50 -22.01 -11.69
C ARG A 10 10.46 -22.08 -10.18
N SER A 11 11.61 -21.91 -9.54
CA SER A 11 11.69 -21.97 -8.09
C SER A 11 11.46 -20.57 -7.53
N LEU A 12 10.20 -20.27 -7.21
CA LEU A 12 9.91 -19.19 -6.28
C LEU A 12 10.75 -19.39 -5.00
N PRO A 13 11.10 -18.31 -4.30
CA PRO A 13 11.72 -18.42 -2.98
C PRO A 13 10.92 -19.40 -2.09
N SER A 14 11.63 -20.36 -1.48
CA SER A 14 11.03 -21.39 -0.65
C SER A 14 11.83 -21.54 0.66
N PRO A 15 11.24 -21.23 1.83
CA PRO A 15 9.86 -20.73 2.00
C PRO A 15 9.66 -19.34 1.38
N PRO A 16 8.42 -18.94 1.07
CA PRO A 16 8.13 -17.57 0.66
C PRO A 16 8.68 -16.57 1.69
N PRO A 17 9.27 -15.44 1.25
CA PRO A 17 9.75 -14.42 2.16
C PRO A 17 8.59 -13.86 3.00
N PRO A 18 8.87 -13.40 4.23
CA PRO A 18 7.87 -12.69 5.01
C PRO A 18 7.48 -11.39 4.30
N ILE A 19 6.19 -11.05 4.35
CA ILE A 19 5.70 -9.76 3.86
C ILE A 19 5.99 -8.71 4.92
N ILE A 20 6.67 -7.65 4.51
CA ILE A 20 7.19 -6.59 5.37
C ILE A 20 6.18 -5.45 5.43
N SER A 21 5.69 -5.03 4.28
CA SER A 21 4.68 -3.99 4.11
C SER A 21 3.96 -4.21 2.77
N TYR A 22 3.16 -3.25 2.32
CA TYR A 22 2.56 -3.24 0.99
C TYR A 22 2.71 -1.86 0.35
N HIS A 23 2.71 -1.81 -0.98
CA HIS A 23 2.31 -0.61 -1.70
C HIS A 23 0.94 -0.78 -2.32
N ILE A 24 0.21 0.34 -2.39
CA ILE A 24 -1.02 0.47 -3.16
C ILE A 24 -0.77 1.51 -4.24
N HIS A 25 -1.09 1.18 -5.49
CA HIS A 25 -0.99 2.09 -6.62
C HIS A 25 -2.35 2.23 -7.30
N ILE A 26 -2.85 3.46 -7.45
CA ILE A 26 -3.98 3.76 -8.31
C ILE A 26 -3.45 4.16 -9.68
N THR A 27 -3.83 3.41 -10.71
CA THR A 27 -3.33 3.61 -12.08
C THR A 27 -4.40 4.22 -12.97
N TYR A 28 -4.00 5.16 -13.82
CA TYR A 28 -4.88 5.89 -14.73
C TYR A 28 -4.16 6.38 -15.99
N THR A 29 -4.93 6.70 -17.03
CA THR A 29 -4.35 7.29 -18.24
C THR A 29 -4.15 8.79 -18.06
N LEU A 30 -2.96 9.28 -18.41
CA LEU A 30 -2.67 10.72 -18.50
C LEU A 30 -3.30 11.40 -19.73
N PHE A 31 -3.83 10.62 -20.66
CA PHE A 31 -4.37 11.12 -21.94
C PHE A 31 -5.88 11.40 -21.90
N ASN A 32 -6.54 11.20 -20.75
CA ASN A 32 -7.96 11.46 -20.57
C ASN A 32 -8.18 12.40 -19.37
N PRO A 33 -8.33 13.72 -19.59
CA PRO A 33 -8.41 14.69 -18.48
C PRO A 33 -9.51 14.43 -17.45
N PRO A 34 -10.73 14.00 -17.84
CA PRO A 34 -11.72 13.51 -16.88
C PRO A 34 -11.20 12.42 -15.93
N VAL A 35 -10.50 11.39 -16.45
CA VAL A 35 -9.97 10.29 -15.63
C VAL A 35 -8.84 10.77 -14.73
N VAL A 36 -7.96 11.65 -15.23
CA VAL A 36 -6.93 12.29 -14.38
C VAL A 36 -7.59 13.03 -13.23
N LYS A 37 -8.65 13.81 -13.49
CA LYS A 37 -9.38 14.53 -12.45
C LYS A 37 -9.99 13.59 -11.42
N GLU A 38 -10.57 12.46 -11.85
CA GLU A 38 -11.10 11.44 -10.94
C GLU A 38 -10.00 10.84 -10.07
N ALA A 39 -8.84 10.52 -10.65
CA ALA A 39 -7.70 9.99 -9.92
C ALA A 39 -7.15 10.97 -8.87
N LEU A 40 -7.04 12.25 -9.22
CA LEU A 40 -6.56 13.29 -8.31
C LEU A 40 -7.58 13.62 -7.20
N GLU A 41 -8.89 13.55 -7.49
CA GLU A 41 -9.90 13.71 -6.44
C GLU A 41 -9.89 12.51 -5.49
N LEU A 42 -9.74 11.27 -5.99
CA LEU A 42 -9.58 10.11 -5.13
C LEU A 42 -8.32 10.23 -4.26
N HIS A 43 -7.19 10.67 -4.82
CA HIS A 43 -5.97 10.95 -4.04
C HIS A 43 -6.25 11.94 -2.90
N LYS A 44 -6.90 13.07 -3.20
CA LYS A 44 -7.25 14.10 -2.22
C LYS A 44 -8.19 13.59 -1.13
N VAL A 45 -9.28 12.88 -1.49
CA VAL A 45 -10.24 12.33 -0.52
C VAL A 45 -9.60 11.24 0.32
N THR A 46 -8.71 10.42 -0.26
CA THR A 46 -7.94 9.42 0.50
C THR A 46 -7.08 10.09 1.58
N ARG A 47 -6.40 11.18 1.22
CA ARG A 47 -5.61 11.96 2.18
C ARG A 47 -6.44 12.55 3.30
N GLU A 48 -7.60 13.10 2.98
CA GLU A 48 -8.50 13.67 3.98
C GLU A 48 -9.07 12.58 4.90
N GLN A 49 -9.50 11.45 4.33
CA GLN A 49 -10.06 10.32 5.06
C GLN A 49 -9.08 9.75 6.09
N PHE A 50 -7.80 9.66 5.72
CA PHE A 50 -6.76 9.05 6.56
C PHE A 50 -5.80 10.07 7.18
N ARG A 51 -6.18 11.35 7.24
CA ARG A 51 -5.30 12.44 7.70
C ARG A 51 -4.73 12.21 9.10
N ASP A 52 -5.50 11.58 9.99
CA ASP A 52 -5.10 11.32 11.38
C ASP A 52 -4.18 10.09 11.51
N TYR A 53 -4.05 9.31 10.45
CA TYR A 53 -3.21 8.11 10.35
C TYR A 53 -1.95 8.34 9.50
N LEU A 54 -1.98 9.32 8.60
CA LEU A 54 -0.88 9.66 7.69
C LEU A 54 0.25 10.37 8.44
N GLY A 55 1.46 9.85 8.27
CA GLY A 55 2.69 10.58 8.56
C GLY A 55 3.03 11.61 7.47
N PRO A 56 4.24 12.18 7.51
CA PRO A 56 4.77 12.99 6.42
C PRO A 56 4.74 12.23 5.09
N ASP A 57 4.70 12.95 3.96
CA ASP A 57 4.80 12.29 2.66
C ASP A 57 6.16 11.59 2.51
N CYS A 58 6.11 10.40 1.92
CA CYS A 58 7.28 9.60 1.65
C CYS A 58 7.92 10.09 0.35
N PRO A 59 9.17 10.60 0.37
CA PRO A 59 9.81 11.14 -0.84
C PRO A 59 10.21 10.06 -1.85
N GLY A 60 9.98 8.80 -1.54
CA GLY A 60 10.35 7.64 -2.34
C GLY A 60 9.50 6.42 -1.96
N ARG A 61 9.96 5.25 -2.41
CA ARG A 61 9.25 3.97 -2.31
C ARG A 61 9.85 3.03 -1.28
N TYR A 62 10.61 3.61 -0.35
CA TYR A 62 11.30 2.85 0.69
C TYR A 62 10.32 2.46 1.79
N ASP A 63 10.75 1.52 2.63
CA ASP A 63 10.05 1.31 3.89
C ASP A 63 10.32 2.50 4.82
N TYR A 64 9.27 3.25 5.14
CA TYR A 64 9.34 4.37 6.06
C TYR A 64 8.74 4.05 7.44
N GLY A 65 8.11 2.88 7.62
CA GLY A 65 7.55 2.45 8.90
C GLY A 65 6.28 3.12 9.36
N TYR A 66 5.74 4.04 8.58
CA TYR A 66 4.48 4.71 8.86
C TYR A 66 3.67 4.87 7.59
N LEU A 67 2.34 4.88 7.72
CA LEU A 67 1.43 5.11 6.61
C LEU A 67 1.72 6.49 6.01
N CYS A 68 1.98 6.56 4.70
CA CYS A 68 2.24 7.82 4.02
C CYS A 68 1.82 7.74 2.55
N MET A 69 1.52 8.91 1.98
CA MET A 69 1.42 9.04 0.53
C MET A 69 2.83 9.12 -0.05
N ILE A 70 3.09 8.39 -1.13
CA ILE A 70 4.36 8.45 -1.84
C ILE A 70 4.33 9.67 -2.77
N ASN A 71 5.34 10.52 -2.64
CA ASN A 71 5.51 11.75 -3.40
C ASN A 71 6.88 11.77 -4.09
N ASP A 72 7.01 10.92 -5.11
CA ASP A 72 8.23 10.68 -5.87
C ASP A 72 8.16 11.22 -7.32
N HIS A 73 7.00 11.67 -7.77
CA HIS A 73 6.80 12.31 -9.09
C HIS A 73 5.55 13.19 -9.14
N VAL A 74 5.40 13.94 -10.26
CA VAL A 74 4.25 14.83 -10.51
C VAL A 74 3.09 14.02 -11.08
N ILE A 75 2.10 13.72 -10.24
CA ILE A 75 1.01 12.78 -10.55
C ILE A 75 -0.01 13.33 -11.55
N GLU A 76 -0.01 14.64 -11.82
CA GLU A 76 -0.98 15.30 -12.71
C GLU A 76 -0.71 15.07 -14.20
N ASN A 77 0.56 14.90 -14.57
CA ASN A 77 0.95 14.87 -15.99
C ASN A 77 2.24 14.08 -16.28
N THR A 78 2.81 13.39 -15.30
CA THR A 78 4.00 12.55 -15.51
C THR A 78 3.79 11.13 -15.01
N THR A 79 4.70 10.27 -15.44
CA THR A 79 4.91 8.93 -14.92
C THR A 79 6.29 8.92 -14.26
N LEU A 80 6.49 8.15 -13.18
CA LEU A 80 7.82 8.05 -12.59
C LEU A 80 8.83 7.51 -13.62
N ILE A 81 9.91 8.26 -13.82
CA ILE A 81 11.08 7.80 -14.58
C ILE A 81 11.76 6.65 -13.81
N GLY A 82 11.86 5.49 -14.46
CA GLY A 82 12.45 4.30 -13.84
C GLY A 82 11.50 3.50 -12.93
N GLY A 83 10.22 3.87 -12.88
CA GLY A 83 9.18 3.06 -12.26
C GLY A 83 8.57 2.02 -13.22
N PRO A 84 7.83 1.03 -12.71
CA PRO A 84 7.23 -0.02 -13.55
C PRO A 84 5.92 0.42 -14.22
N PHE A 85 5.34 1.55 -13.85
CA PHE A 85 4.07 2.02 -14.40
C PHE A 85 4.29 2.68 -15.76
N VAL A 86 3.44 2.33 -16.73
CA VAL A 86 3.53 2.86 -18.11
C VAL A 86 2.62 4.06 -18.36
N SER A 87 1.92 4.54 -17.32
CA SER A 87 1.03 5.71 -17.36
C SER A 87 0.98 6.39 -16.00
N GLY A 88 -0.04 7.20 -15.73
CA GLY A 88 -0.19 7.92 -14.47
C GLY A 88 -0.47 6.95 -13.32
N GLU A 89 0.18 7.21 -12.18
CA GLU A 89 -0.10 6.53 -10.93
C GLU A 89 0.08 7.47 -9.74
N TRP A 90 -0.56 7.15 -8.64
CA TRP A 90 -0.16 7.64 -7.33
C TRP A 90 -0.24 6.48 -6.34
N SER A 91 0.53 6.59 -5.25
CA SER A 91 0.73 5.45 -4.37
C SER A 91 0.81 5.77 -2.88
N ILE A 92 0.63 4.71 -2.09
CA ILE A 92 0.61 4.71 -0.63
C ILE A 92 1.58 3.64 -0.14
N PHE A 93 2.45 4.00 0.79
CA PHE A 93 3.17 3.03 1.60
C PHE A 93 2.29 2.55 2.76
N LEU A 94 2.07 1.25 2.85
CA LEU A 94 1.08 0.62 3.74
C LEU A 94 1.76 -0.35 4.72
N PRO A 95 2.00 0.06 5.97
CA PRO A 95 2.37 -0.88 7.03
C PRO A 95 1.27 -1.93 7.24
N LEU A 96 1.65 -3.14 7.64
CA LEU A 96 0.75 -4.30 7.78
C LEU A 96 -0.50 -4.00 8.62
N GLY A 97 -0.35 -3.23 9.70
CA GLY A 97 -1.45 -2.88 10.62
C GLY A 97 -2.58 -2.09 9.96
N TYR A 98 -2.32 -1.36 8.87
CA TYR A 98 -3.31 -0.54 8.17
C TYR A 98 -4.01 -1.26 7.02
N TYR A 99 -3.53 -2.44 6.64
CA TYR A 99 -4.09 -3.26 5.56
C TYR A 99 -5.63 -3.41 5.62
N PRO A 100 -6.24 -3.85 6.74
CA PRO A 100 -7.68 -4.10 6.79
C PRO A 100 -8.54 -2.82 6.77
N VAL A 101 -7.92 -1.64 6.80
CA VAL A 101 -8.62 -0.34 6.81
C VAL A 101 -8.55 0.33 5.45
N ILE A 102 -7.34 0.47 4.93
CA ILE A 102 -7.07 1.25 3.71
C ILE A 102 -7.60 0.54 2.47
N ILE A 103 -7.31 -0.77 2.34
CA ILE A 103 -7.69 -1.52 1.14
C ILE A 103 -9.20 -1.62 0.97
N PRO A 104 -10.00 -2.04 1.98
CA PRO A 104 -11.45 -2.09 1.83
C PRO A 104 -12.07 -0.73 1.49
N TRP A 105 -11.57 0.36 2.08
CA TRP A 105 -12.05 1.70 1.78
C TRP A 105 -11.74 2.09 0.33
N LEU A 106 -10.51 1.87 -0.16
CA LEU A 106 -10.16 2.17 -1.55
C LEU A 106 -10.94 1.29 -2.53
N LEU A 107 -11.15 0.01 -2.21
CA LEU A 107 -11.97 -0.88 -3.05
C LEU A 107 -13.38 -0.34 -3.29
N GLN A 108 -13.98 0.33 -2.29
CA GLN A 108 -15.32 0.89 -2.37
C GLN A 108 -15.36 2.30 -2.98
N ASN A 109 -14.28 3.07 -2.85
CA ASN A 109 -14.25 4.49 -3.24
C ASN A 109 -13.50 4.75 -4.55
N ARG A 110 -12.75 3.79 -5.10
CA ARG A 110 -11.94 3.98 -6.32
C ARG A 110 -12.74 4.20 -7.61
N GLY A 111 -14.06 4.03 -7.57
CA GLY A 111 -14.90 4.06 -8.77
C GLY A 111 -14.41 3.05 -9.82
N ASN A 112 -14.12 3.54 -11.02
CA ASN A 112 -13.64 2.71 -12.13
C ASN A 112 -12.10 2.66 -12.26
N LEU A 113 -11.35 3.38 -11.42
CA LEU A 113 -9.89 3.43 -11.50
C LEU A 113 -9.28 2.08 -11.10
N SER A 114 -8.26 1.62 -11.83
CA SER A 114 -7.57 0.38 -11.51
C SER A 114 -6.65 0.56 -10.30
N MET A 115 -6.60 -0.45 -9.44
CA MET A 115 -5.78 -0.48 -8.23
C MET A 115 -4.89 -1.72 -8.23
N LEU A 116 -3.59 -1.52 -8.13
CA LEU A 116 -2.59 -2.55 -7.85
C LEU A 116 -2.26 -2.52 -6.36
N VAL A 117 -2.27 -3.69 -5.72
CA VAL A 117 -1.74 -3.90 -4.37
C VAL A 117 -0.67 -4.97 -4.47
N HIS A 118 0.56 -4.67 -4.07
CA HIS A 118 1.62 -5.67 -4.02
C HIS A 118 2.27 -5.70 -2.63
N PRO A 119 2.70 -6.88 -2.16
CA PRO A 119 3.51 -6.97 -0.96
C PRO A 119 4.91 -6.40 -1.22
N ASN A 120 5.58 -6.02 -0.15
CA ASN A 120 6.98 -5.64 -0.13
C ASN A 120 7.73 -6.76 0.59
N THR A 121 8.48 -7.57 -0.17
CA THR A 121 9.25 -8.72 0.36
C THR A 121 10.74 -8.64 0.03
N GLY A 122 11.14 -7.58 -0.70
CA GLY A 122 12.42 -7.48 -1.38
C GLY A 122 12.51 -8.30 -2.67
N TYR A 123 11.47 -8.99 -3.14
CA TYR A 123 11.50 -9.69 -4.43
C TYR A 123 10.65 -8.93 -5.44
N GLU A 124 11.12 -7.75 -5.83
CA GLU A 124 10.35 -6.76 -6.61
C GLU A 124 9.64 -7.33 -7.84
N TYR A 125 10.31 -8.24 -8.56
CA TYR A 125 9.70 -8.88 -9.72
C TYR A 125 8.48 -9.72 -9.31
N GLU A 126 8.63 -10.59 -8.33
CA GLU A 126 7.58 -11.47 -7.82
C GLU A 126 6.47 -10.66 -7.12
N ASP A 127 6.85 -9.66 -6.32
CA ASP A 127 5.96 -8.71 -5.64
C ASP A 127 5.01 -8.07 -6.66
N HIS A 128 5.54 -7.48 -7.72
CA HIS A 128 4.75 -6.77 -8.74
C HIS A 128 4.03 -7.68 -9.76
N SER A 129 4.38 -8.97 -9.86
CA SER A 129 3.82 -9.87 -10.88
C SER A 129 3.03 -11.06 -10.36
N ILE A 130 3.60 -11.84 -9.45
CA ILE A 130 3.02 -13.12 -9.00
C ILE A 130 2.21 -12.92 -7.71
N TRP A 131 2.69 -12.06 -6.82
CA TRP A 131 2.07 -11.81 -5.52
C TRP A 131 1.20 -10.54 -5.50
N ALA A 132 1.15 -9.82 -6.62
CA ALA A 132 0.29 -8.68 -6.83
C ALA A 132 -1.21 -9.06 -6.92
N MET A 133 -2.05 -8.17 -6.42
CA MET A 133 -3.50 -8.18 -6.54
C MET A 133 -3.99 -6.96 -7.33
N TRP A 134 -4.96 -7.16 -8.20
CA TRP A 134 -5.59 -6.10 -8.97
C TRP A 134 -7.08 -5.98 -8.65
N ALA A 135 -7.55 -4.74 -8.50
CA ALA A 135 -8.98 -4.42 -8.51
C ALA A 135 -9.27 -3.49 -9.70
N GLY A 136 -10.22 -3.89 -10.56
CA GLY A 136 -10.47 -3.23 -11.84
C GLY A 136 -9.73 -3.92 -12.98
N GLU A 137 -9.41 -3.16 -14.03
CA GLU A 137 -8.64 -3.68 -15.16
C GLU A 137 -7.16 -3.79 -14.77
N GLN A 138 -6.49 -4.89 -15.10
CA GLN A 138 -5.05 -5.03 -14.88
C GLN A 138 -4.28 -4.28 -15.98
N TRP A 139 -3.34 -3.41 -15.59
CA TRP A 139 -2.53 -2.65 -16.53
C TRP A 139 -1.16 -3.33 -16.75
N PRO A 140 -0.57 -3.18 -17.95
CA PRO A 140 0.79 -3.65 -18.17
C PRO A 140 1.78 -2.84 -17.33
N LEU A 141 2.77 -3.54 -16.78
CA LEU A 141 3.91 -2.96 -16.09
C LEU A 141 5.19 -3.21 -16.90
N ASP A 142 6.13 -2.27 -16.85
CA ASP A 142 7.49 -2.48 -17.31
C ASP A 142 8.26 -3.36 -16.31
N MET A 143 8.11 -4.67 -16.48
CA MET A 143 8.80 -5.65 -15.65
C MET A 143 10.28 -5.80 -15.98
N SER A 144 10.80 -5.11 -17.01
CA SER A 144 12.22 -5.23 -17.42
C SER A 144 13.18 -4.54 -16.45
N ILE A 145 12.65 -3.67 -15.59
CA ILE A 145 13.41 -2.98 -14.55
C ILE A 145 13.72 -3.88 -13.34
N PHE A 146 13.05 -5.03 -13.24
CA PHE A 146 13.19 -5.96 -12.13
C PHE A 146 13.90 -7.25 -12.56
N GLU A 147 14.69 -7.81 -11.65
CA GLU A 147 15.31 -9.13 -11.83
C GLU A 147 14.48 -10.19 -11.10
N LYS A 148 14.16 -11.29 -11.81
CA LYS A 148 13.39 -12.39 -11.22
C LYS A 148 14.21 -13.14 -10.18
N GLU A 149 13.56 -13.57 -9.11
CA GLU A 149 14.16 -14.39 -8.05
C GLU A 149 15.37 -13.72 -7.37
N THR A 150 15.57 -12.41 -7.60
CA THR A 150 16.59 -11.60 -6.95
C THR A 150 15.96 -10.86 -5.79
N GLN A 151 16.39 -11.19 -4.58
CA GLN A 151 16.05 -10.37 -3.42
C GLN A 151 16.86 -9.08 -3.51
N THR A 152 16.18 -7.98 -3.79
CA THR A 152 16.67 -6.66 -3.46
C THR A 152 16.61 -6.52 -1.95
N ASN A 153 17.58 -5.82 -1.39
CA ASN A 153 17.34 -5.23 -0.10
C ASN A 153 16.33 -4.11 -0.34
N GLU A 154 15.09 -4.26 0.11
CA GLU A 154 14.29 -3.10 0.49
C GLU A 154 14.94 -2.45 1.75
N PHE A 155 16.17 -1.97 1.53
CA PHE A 155 16.99 -1.08 2.34
C PHE A 155 17.34 -1.52 3.77
N GLY A 156 17.12 -2.79 4.14
CA GLY A 156 17.66 -3.38 5.37
C GLY A 156 16.71 -3.31 6.58
N HIS A 157 15.40 -3.21 6.31
CA HIS A 157 14.35 -3.22 7.32
C HIS A 157 13.70 -4.61 7.43
N TYR A 158 13.18 -4.95 8.60
CA TYR A 158 12.53 -6.23 8.89
C TYR A 158 11.26 -6.03 9.72
N PRO A 159 10.26 -6.91 9.59
CA PRO A 159 9.06 -6.87 10.43
C PRO A 159 9.39 -6.78 11.93
N GLY A 160 8.94 -5.71 12.57
CA GLY A 160 9.07 -5.47 14.01
C GLY A 160 10.23 -4.54 14.41
N ASP A 161 10.99 -4.01 13.46
CA ASP A 161 11.92 -2.92 13.76
C ASP A 161 11.21 -1.56 13.89
N SER A 162 11.96 -0.51 14.25
CA SER A 162 11.40 0.83 14.47
C SER A 162 10.76 1.44 13.23
N ASP A 163 11.22 1.01 12.06
CA ASP A 163 10.82 1.50 10.76
C ASP A 163 9.92 0.49 10.03
N ASN A 164 9.46 -0.58 10.69
CA ASN A 164 8.39 -1.44 10.19
C ASN A 164 7.65 -2.17 11.34
N PRO A 165 6.76 -1.47 12.05
CA PRO A 165 6.06 -2.06 13.19
C PRO A 165 4.98 -3.06 12.72
N VAL A 166 5.10 -4.33 13.15
CA VAL A 166 4.09 -5.39 12.91
C VAL A 166 2.75 -5.15 13.62
N CYS A 167 2.72 -4.17 14.51
CA CYS A 167 1.60 -3.81 15.37
C CYS A 167 1.77 -2.36 15.85
N LEU A 168 0.70 -1.71 16.25
CA LEU A 168 0.72 -0.37 16.81
C LEU A 168 1.20 -0.39 18.26
N VAL A 169 2.23 0.40 18.53
CA VAL A 169 2.75 0.63 19.88
C VAL A 169 1.75 1.41 20.73
N LYS A 170 2.00 1.48 22.05
CA LYS A 170 1.14 2.19 23.00
C LYS A 170 0.84 3.62 22.53
N GLY A 171 -0.44 3.97 22.47
CA GLY A 171 -0.92 5.27 22.00
C GLY A 171 -1.21 5.36 20.51
N GLY A 172 -0.80 4.38 19.68
CA GLY A 172 -1.16 4.32 18.26
C GLY A 172 -2.67 4.19 18.07
N VAL A 173 -3.23 4.86 17.06
CA VAL A 173 -4.68 4.80 16.76
C VAL A 173 -4.98 3.46 16.11
N CYS A 174 -5.73 2.63 16.81
CA CYS A 174 -6.02 1.26 16.41
C CYS A 174 -7.43 1.05 15.87
N GLY A 175 -8.23 2.11 15.78
CA GLY A 175 -9.57 2.08 15.19
C GLY A 175 -10.45 3.21 15.73
N ASP A 176 -11.74 3.14 15.41
CA ASP A 176 -12.79 4.01 15.93
C ASP A 176 -14.12 3.25 16.06
N ASP A 177 -15.18 3.94 16.49
CA ASP A 177 -16.52 3.34 16.66
C ASP A 177 -17.26 3.05 15.34
N GLN A 178 -16.80 3.56 14.21
CA GLN A 178 -17.35 3.27 12.89
C GLN A 178 -16.65 2.08 12.21
N LEU A 179 -15.33 1.98 12.40
CA LEU A 179 -14.47 0.97 11.76
C LEU A 179 -14.07 -0.17 12.70
N SER A 180 -14.45 -0.12 14.00
CA SER A 180 -14.04 -1.08 15.05
C SER A 180 -12.50 -1.19 15.16
N PRO A 181 -11.90 -2.02 16.05
CA PRO A 181 -10.44 -2.22 16.04
C PRO A 181 -9.98 -2.62 14.63
N SER A 182 -9.26 -1.71 14.01
CA SER A 182 -8.91 -1.71 12.61
C SER A 182 -7.42 -1.99 12.43
N ALA A 183 -6.62 -1.93 13.50
CA ALA A 183 -5.21 -2.27 13.50
C ALA A 183 -4.80 -3.01 14.80
N LEU A 184 -3.83 -3.91 14.69
CA LEU A 184 -3.34 -4.72 15.81
C LEU A 184 -2.49 -3.89 16.76
N CYS A 185 -2.74 -4.00 18.07
CA CYS A 185 -1.88 -3.42 19.10
C CYS A 185 -0.77 -4.38 19.50
N CYS A 186 0.41 -3.86 19.82
CA CYS A 186 1.56 -4.70 20.17
C CYS A 186 1.42 -5.37 21.54
N TYR A 187 1.89 -6.62 21.63
CA TYR A 187 2.02 -7.37 22.88
C TYR A 187 0.69 -7.51 23.64
N ASP A 188 0.66 -7.04 24.88
CA ASP A 188 -0.47 -7.06 25.82
C ASP A 188 -1.36 -5.80 25.73
N LEU A 189 -1.09 -4.91 24.78
CA LEU A 189 -1.91 -3.74 24.52
C LEU A 189 -3.21 -4.16 23.82
N ALA A 190 -4.32 -3.57 24.25
CA ALA A 190 -5.60 -3.74 23.59
C ALA A 190 -6.02 -2.45 22.90
N CYS A 191 -6.80 -2.60 21.83
CA CYS A 191 -7.40 -1.45 21.18
C CYS A 191 -8.57 -0.93 22.03
N LYS A 192 -8.35 0.17 22.76
CA LYS A 192 -9.30 0.71 23.74
C LYS A 192 -9.76 2.10 23.33
N ALA A 193 -11.03 2.41 23.57
CA ALA A 193 -11.55 3.77 23.45
C ALA A 193 -10.67 4.76 24.22
N ALA A 194 -10.22 5.82 23.54
CA ALA A 194 -9.25 6.75 24.08
C ALA A 194 -9.78 8.18 24.12
N GLU A 195 -10.36 8.67 23.01
CA GLU A 195 -10.82 10.06 22.91
C GLU A 195 -12.06 10.18 22.02
N ILE A 196 -12.90 11.17 22.30
CA ILE A 196 -14.08 11.49 21.49
C ILE A 196 -13.76 12.72 20.66
N ILE A 197 -13.82 12.59 19.34
CA ILE A 197 -13.58 13.67 18.40
C ILE A 197 -14.94 14.17 17.86
N PRO A 198 -15.23 15.48 17.94
CA PRO A 198 -16.40 16.08 17.29
C PRO A 198 -16.18 16.19 15.77
N ASN A 199 -17.13 15.72 14.95
CA ASN A 199 -17.11 15.94 13.49
C ASN A 199 -18.51 16.14 12.90
N GLY A 200 -18.76 17.35 12.38
CA GLY A 200 -19.84 17.61 11.42
C GLY A 200 -21.25 17.19 11.85
N GLY A 201 -21.55 17.13 13.15
CA GLY A 201 -22.86 16.73 13.69
C GLY A 201 -22.89 15.33 14.34
N SER A 202 -21.78 14.61 14.35
CA SER A 202 -21.61 13.34 15.06
C SER A 202 -20.32 13.34 15.89
N ASN A 203 -20.31 12.60 17.00
CA ASN A 203 -19.11 12.33 17.77
C ASN A 203 -18.64 10.92 17.41
N TYR A 204 -17.35 10.76 17.11
CA TYR A 204 -16.74 9.43 17.00
C TYR A 204 -15.67 9.23 18.06
N THR A 205 -15.58 8.00 18.55
CA THR A 205 -14.62 7.59 19.57
C THR A 205 -13.42 6.98 18.89
N ILE A 206 -12.26 7.66 18.94
CA ILE A 206 -10.98 7.09 18.52
C ILE A 206 -10.52 6.08 19.57
N HIS A 207 -10.09 4.91 19.10
CA HIS A 207 -9.49 3.86 19.89
C HIS A 207 -7.97 3.89 19.73
N ARG A 208 -7.23 3.68 20.83
CA ARG A 208 -5.78 3.62 20.85
C ARG A 208 -5.28 2.37 21.56
N CYS A 209 -4.07 1.94 21.24
CA CYS A 209 -3.42 0.82 21.91
C CYS A 209 -3.04 1.17 23.35
N ALA A 210 -3.66 0.50 24.32
CA ALA A 210 -3.50 0.77 25.76
C ALA A 210 -3.78 -0.45 26.65
#